data_AF-A0A9W4W8M5-F1
#
_entry.id   AF-A0A9W4W8M5-F1
#
_cell.length_a   1.000
_cell.length_b   1.000
_cell.length_c   1.000
_cell.angle_alpha   90.00
_cell.angle_beta   90.00
_cell.angle_gamma   90.00
#
_symmetry.space_group_name_H-M   'P 1'
#
loop_
_entity.id
_entity.type
_entity.pdbx_description
1 polymer ?
#
loop_
_entity_poly.entity_id
_entity_poly.type
_entity_poly.pdbx_seq_one_letter_code
_entity_poly.pdbx_strand_id
1 'polypeptide(L)'
;MSSTQAAPPTVIAQKQSFLATQIRLLSQPIQPSRTWLAANDSSESPLSDALIEHVVTRLNHNIAQHSRRAYPHQASRHVAEQIDSLYLSHPTTVQEDEPSDGLSLSLDLTDDAAVKSLPATWPSDGDVTTYPMEARRYHDQFERLKSLAQQRQQVRDRVERLGRMKAVLNPFHSDGSGVGVQENLVTRDGEVEKEMERMRVLLARVGGRVSLLPDSTESGSLLREDESLVVEPVATGEKRKLDDLLGSF
;
A
#
# COMPACT_ATOMS: atom_id res chain seq x y z
N MET A 1 -28.54 -21.28 -13.91
CA MET A 1 -29.05 -20.18 -13.08
C MET A 1 -27.87 -19.57 -12.36
N SER A 2 -27.40 -18.43 -12.86
CA SER A 2 -26.18 -17.78 -12.37
C SER A 2 -26.52 -17.01 -11.10
N SER A 3 -26.06 -17.50 -9.96
CA SER A 3 -26.17 -16.82 -8.68
C SER A 3 -25.39 -15.51 -8.76
N THR A 4 -26.09 -14.38 -8.83
CA THR A 4 -25.48 -13.05 -8.75
C THR A 4 -24.89 -12.88 -7.35
N GLN A 5 -23.61 -13.23 -7.19
CA GLN A 5 -22.89 -13.03 -5.95
C GLN A 5 -22.70 -11.52 -5.76
N ALA A 6 -23.44 -10.95 -4.80
CA ALA A 6 -23.34 -9.54 -4.47
C ALA A 6 -21.89 -9.21 -4.05
N ALA A 7 -21.38 -8.07 -4.50
CA ALA A 7 -20.06 -7.59 -4.13
C ALA A 7 -19.91 -7.55 -2.59
N PRO A 8 -18.70 -7.85 -2.06
CA PRO A 8 -18.48 -7.83 -0.62
C PRO A 8 -18.77 -6.42 -0.06
N PRO A 9 -19.47 -6.31 1.08
CA PRO A 9 -19.83 -5.02 1.65
C PRO A 9 -18.57 -4.27 2.08
N THR A 10 -18.47 -3.00 1.67
CA THR A 10 -17.36 -2.12 2.06
C THR A 10 -17.33 -1.90 3.58
N VAL A 11 -16.18 -1.55 4.14
CA VAL A 11 -16.04 -1.23 5.58
C VAL A 11 -17.03 -0.15 6.01
N ILE A 12 -17.23 0.87 5.18
CA ILE A 12 -18.23 1.92 5.42
C ILE A 12 -19.65 1.34 5.45
N ALA A 13 -20.00 0.42 4.53
CA ALA A 13 -21.31 -0.23 4.53
C ALA A 13 -21.54 -1.10 5.77
N GLN A 14 -20.49 -1.74 6.30
CA GLN A 14 -20.56 -2.49 7.56
C GLN A 14 -20.76 -1.57 8.77
N LYS A 15 -20.01 -0.47 8.84
CA LYS A 15 -20.20 0.56 9.89
C LYS A 15 -21.61 1.15 9.83
N GLN A 16 -22.10 1.45 8.63
CA GLN A 16 -23.45 1.97 8.43
C GLN A 16 -24.53 0.96 8.82
N SER A 17 -24.36 -0.32 8.49
CA SER A 17 -25.33 -1.36 8.87
C SER A 17 -25.36 -1.58 10.38
N PHE A 18 -24.20 -1.51 11.05
CA PHE A 18 -24.11 -1.52 12.51
C PHE A 18 -24.83 -0.33 13.14
N LEU A 19 -24.60 0.90 12.64
CA LEU A 19 -25.33 2.07 13.16
C LEU A 19 -26.84 1.93 12.95
N ALA A 20 -27.27 1.42 11.80
CA ALA A 20 -28.68 1.19 11.52
C ALA A 20 -29.32 0.14 12.45
N THR A 21 -28.61 -0.93 12.79
CA THR A 21 -29.10 -1.92 13.75
C THR A 21 -29.17 -1.36 15.16
N GLN A 22 -28.16 -0.61 15.61
CA GLN A 22 -28.18 0.04 16.94
C GLN A 22 -29.30 1.08 17.05
N ILE A 23 -29.50 1.92 16.04
CA ILE A 23 -30.59 2.89 16.00
C ILE A 23 -31.94 2.17 16.10
N ARG A 24 -32.12 1.05 15.37
CA ARG A 24 -33.35 0.25 15.43
C ARG A 24 -33.60 -0.34 16.82
N LEU A 25 -32.56 -0.81 17.50
CA LEU A 25 -32.67 -1.35 18.87
C LEU A 25 -33.08 -0.26 19.86
N LEU A 26 -32.45 0.92 19.78
CA LEU A 26 -32.73 2.04 20.67
C LEU A 26 -34.07 2.72 20.37
N SER A 27 -34.57 2.63 19.14
CA SER A 27 -35.87 3.18 18.74
C SER A 27 -37.02 2.18 18.88
N GLN A 28 -36.84 1.07 19.61
CA GLN A 28 -37.92 0.11 19.84
C GLN A 28 -39.05 0.77 20.64
N PRO A 29 -40.32 0.45 20.32
CA PRO A 29 -41.45 0.99 21.06
C PRO A 29 -41.40 0.53 22.51
N ILE A 30 -41.53 1.48 23.42
CA ILE A 30 -41.54 1.22 24.85
C ILE A 30 -42.94 0.73 25.22
N GLN A 31 -42.98 -0.28 26.08
CA GLN A 31 -44.19 -0.76 26.73
C GLN A 31 -44.02 -0.61 28.25
N PRO A 32 -45.10 -0.30 28.99
CA PRO A 32 -45.04 -0.27 30.44
C PRO A 32 -44.64 -1.65 30.97
N SER A 33 -43.71 -1.69 31.92
CA SER A 33 -43.28 -2.95 32.51
C SER A 33 -44.40 -3.55 33.36
N ARG A 34 -44.45 -4.89 33.46
CA ARG A 34 -45.42 -5.59 34.31
C ARG A 34 -45.34 -5.16 35.77
N THR A 35 -44.13 -4.82 36.24
CA THR A 35 -43.89 -4.31 37.59
C THR A 35 -44.50 -2.93 37.81
N TRP A 36 -44.43 -2.05 36.80
CA TRP A 36 -45.03 -0.73 36.87
C TRP A 36 -46.56 -0.80 36.83
N LEU A 37 -47.12 -1.67 35.98
CA LEU A 37 -48.57 -1.90 35.93
C LEU A 37 -49.11 -2.39 37.28
N ALA A 38 -48.49 -3.39 37.89
CA ALA A 38 -48.89 -3.89 39.21
C ALA A 38 -48.81 -2.82 40.32
N ALA A 39 -47.84 -1.91 40.23
CA ALA A 39 -47.72 -0.78 41.14
C ALA A 39 -48.80 0.29 40.91
N ASN A 40 -49.19 0.55 39.65
CA ASN A 40 -50.29 1.45 39.30
C ASN A 40 -51.63 0.91 39.83
N ASP A 41 -51.88 -0.40 39.65
CA ASP A 41 -53.10 -1.07 40.09
C ASP A 41 -53.24 -1.10 41.63
N SER A 42 -52.11 -1.11 42.34
CA SER A 42 -52.06 -1.12 43.82
C SER A 42 -52.07 0.29 44.43
N SER A 43 -52.10 1.36 43.62
CA SER A 43 -52.05 2.74 44.12
C SER A 43 -53.44 3.24 44.58
N GLU A 44 -53.48 4.22 45.48
CA GLU A 44 -54.75 4.82 45.95
C GLU A 44 -55.52 5.54 44.83
N SER A 45 -54.85 5.92 43.74
CA SER A 45 -55.43 6.58 42.57
C SER A 45 -54.84 6.01 41.26
N PRO A 46 -55.32 4.84 40.80
CA PRO A 46 -54.79 4.20 39.60
C PRO A 46 -55.06 5.04 38.35
N LEU A 47 -54.06 5.13 37.47
CA LEU A 47 -54.24 5.71 36.14
C LEU A 47 -55.09 4.76 35.30
N SER A 48 -56.01 5.30 34.49
CA SER A 48 -56.83 4.49 33.60
C SER A 48 -56.01 3.95 32.41
N ASP A 49 -56.29 2.71 32.02
CA ASP A 49 -55.62 2.04 30.89
C ASP A 49 -55.67 2.84 29.61
N ALA A 50 -56.78 3.53 29.33
CA ALA A 50 -56.93 4.39 28.16
C ALA A 50 -55.96 5.59 28.16
N LEU A 51 -55.67 6.16 29.34
CA LEU A 51 -54.68 7.23 29.47
C LEU A 51 -53.27 6.68 29.32
N ILE A 52 -52.99 5.50 29.86
CA ILE A 52 -51.69 4.83 29.74
C ILE A 52 -51.41 4.52 28.27
N GLU A 53 -52.36 3.92 27.55
CA GLU A 53 -52.25 3.62 26.12
C GLU A 53 -52.03 4.90 25.30
N HIS A 54 -52.78 5.97 25.57
CA HIS A 54 -52.63 7.24 24.88
C HIS A 54 -51.24 7.89 25.13
N VAL A 55 -50.72 7.83 26.35
CA VAL A 55 -49.37 8.37 26.65
C VAL A 55 -48.29 7.52 26.00
N VAL A 56 -48.41 6.19 26.07
CA VAL A 56 -47.45 5.25 25.46
C VAL A 56 -47.40 5.42 23.94
N THR A 57 -48.56 5.52 23.29
CA THR A 57 -48.64 5.76 21.85
C THR A 57 -48.05 7.12 21.46
N ARG A 58 -48.34 8.19 22.23
CA ARG A 58 -47.76 9.52 22.00
C ARG A 58 -46.24 9.55 22.21
N LEU A 59 -45.73 8.88 23.24
CA LEU A 59 -44.30 8.76 23.51
C LEU A 59 -43.59 8.01 22.39
N ASN A 60 -44.13 6.85 21.98
CA ASN A 60 -43.58 6.06 20.89
C ASN A 60 -43.59 6.82 19.56
N HIS A 61 -44.63 7.63 19.32
CA HIS A 61 -44.67 8.52 18.16
C HIS A 61 -43.55 9.58 18.21
N ASN A 62 -43.32 10.21 19.36
CA ASN A 62 -42.23 11.18 19.54
C ASN A 62 -40.85 10.54 19.35
N ILE A 63 -40.63 9.34 19.88
CA ILE A 63 -39.38 8.59 19.69
C ILE A 63 -39.15 8.30 18.21
N ALA A 64 -40.18 7.86 17.50
CA ALA A 64 -40.10 7.60 16.06
C ALA A 64 -39.86 8.86 15.23
N GLN A 65 -40.46 10.00 15.61
CA GLN A 65 -40.19 11.29 14.96
C GLN A 65 -38.75 11.75 15.22
N HIS A 66 -38.28 11.65 16.46
CA HIS A 66 -36.92 12.02 16.83
C HIS A 66 -35.90 11.15 16.10
N SER A 67 -36.08 9.83 16.07
CA SER A 67 -35.13 8.93 15.39
C SER A 67 -35.03 9.21 13.90
N ARG A 68 -36.16 9.50 13.23
CA ARG A 68 -36.18 9.89 11.80
C ARG A 68 -35.48 11.23 11.54
N ARG A 69 -35.59 12.20 12.47
CA ARG A 69 -35.00 13.53 12.32
C ARG A 69 -33.52 13.56 12.69
N ALA A 70 -33.12 12.87 13.75
CA ALA A 70 -31.76 12.84 14.26
C ALA A 70 -30.85 11.91 13.45
N TYR A 71 -31.40 10.80 12.93
CA TYR A 71 -30.62 9.76 12.25
C TYR A 71 -31.12 9.44 10.83
N PRO A 72 -31.11 10.42 9.90
CA PRO A 72 -31.34 10.13 8.49
C PRO A 72 -30.19 9.28 7.91
N HIS A 73 -30.48 8.54 6.84
CA HIS A 73 -29.51 7.64 6.20
C HIS A 73 -28.21 8.34 5.76
N GLN A 74 -28.31 9.60 5.33
CA GLN A 74 -27.13 10.40 4.96
C GLN A 74 -26.26 10.74 6.18
N ALA A 75 -26.87 11.04 7.33
CA ALA A 75 -26.13 11.30 8.56
C ALA A 75 -25.45 10.04 9.09
N SER A 76 -26.11 8.88 9.05
CA SER A 76 -25.48 7.62 9.46
C SER A 76 -24.30 7.24 8.56
N ARG A 77 -24.39 7.53 7.26
CA ARG A 77 -23.27 7.38 6.33
C ARG A 77 -22.11 8.33 6.66
N HIS A 78 -22.40 9.62 6.90
CA HIS A 78 -21.37 10.60 7.26
C HIS A 78 -20.66 10.24 8.57
N VAL A 79 -21.41 9.79 9.59
CA VAL A 79 -20.82 9.31 10.85
C VAL A 79 -19.96 8.06 10.61
N ALA A 80 -20.40 7.14 9.75
CA ALA A 80 -19.59 5.97 9.38
C ALA A 80 -18.28 6.37 8.68
N GLU A 81 -18.31 7.35 7.78
CA GLU A 81 -17.13 7.93 7.12
C GLU A 81 -16.21 8.66 8.11
N GLN A 82 -16.76 9.40 9.08
CA GLN A 82 -15.99 10.04 10.15
C GLN A 82 -15.31 9.02 11.07
N ILE A 83 -16.00 7.93 11.43
CA ILE A 83 -15.38 6.84 12.20
C ILE A 83 -14.25 6.21 11.38
N ASP A 84 -14.45 6.02 10.09
CA ASP A 84 -13.40 5.52 9.19
C ASP A 84 -12.20 6.45 9.11
N SER A 85 -12.42 7.76 8.96
CA SER A 85 -11.33 8.74 8.95
C SER A 85 -10.62 8.83 10.29
N LEU A 86 -11.33 8.73 11.42
CA LEU A 86 -10.72 8.68 12.76
C LEU A 86 -9.84 7.43 12.96
N TYR A 87 -10.31 6.26 12.53
CA TYR A 87 -9.51 5.03 12.55
C TYR A 87 -8.26 5.14 11.68
N LEU A 88 -8.37 5.76 10.50
CA LEU A 88 -7.22 5.96 9.60
C LEU A 88 -6.26 7.06 10.07
N SER A 89 -6.77 8.09 10.75
CA SER A 89 -6.00 9.24 11.26
C SER A 89 -5.44 9.03 12.67
N HIS A 90 -5.83 7.96 13.36
CA HIS A 90 -5.14 7.45 14.54
C HIS A 90 -4.24 6.26 14.14
N PRO A 91 -3.11 6.47 13.44
CA PRO A 91 -2.04 5.50 13.46
C PRO A 91 -1.47 5.54 14.88
N THR A 92 -1.98 4.66 15.73
CA THR A 92 -1.32 4.19 16.95
C THR A 92 -0.48 5.27 17.64
N THR A 93 -1.12 6.26 18.28
CA THR A 93 -0.51 6.80 19.50
C THR A 93 -0.53 5.64 20.47
N VAL A 94 0.51 4.81 20.36
CA VAL A 94 0.99 3.89 21.37
C VAL A 94 1.10 4.76 22.60
N GLN A 95 0.06 4.68 23.43
CA GLN A 95 0.21 4.90 24.83
C GLN A 95 1.34 3.95 25.23
N GLU A 96 2.47 4.54 25.62
CA GLU A 96 3.68 3.88 26.13
C GLU A 96 3.41 3.20 27.48
N ASP A 97 2.28 2.50 27.60
CA ASP A 97 1.89 1.74 28.78
C ASP A 97 2.03 0.26 28.43
N GLU A 98 3.19 -0.28 28.83
CA GLU A 98 3.54 -1.70 28.96
C GLU A 98 3.67 -2.54 27.67
N PRO A 99 4.71 -3.38 27.56
CA PRO A 99 4.77 -4.45 26.58
C PRO A 99 3.73 -5.52 26.98
N SER A 100 2.46 -5.29 26.65
CA SER A 100 1.49 -6.37 26.59
C SER A 100 2.02 -7.36 25.55
N ASP A 101 2.36 -8.55 26.01
CA ASP A 101 2.95 -9.69 25.30
C ASP A 101 2.01 -10.23 24.20
N GLY A 102 1.63 -9.39 23.24
CA GLY A 102 0.58 -9.66 22.27
C GLY A 102 0.59 -8.71 21.08
N LEU A 103 0.29 -9.28 19.90
CA LEU A 103 0.11 -8.53 18.67
C LEU A 103 -1.10 -7.59 18.81
N SER A 104 -0.92 -6.31 18.48
CA SER A 104 -2.03 -5.36 18.46
C SER A 104 -3.09 -5.84 17.47
N LEU A 105 -4.36 -5.90 17.88
CA LEU A 105 -5.49 -6.31 17.00
C LEU A 105 -5.62 -5.41 15.75
N SER A 106 -5.05 -4.20 15.80
CA SER A 106 -4.98 -3.23 14.72
C SER A 106 -3.76 -3.39 13.80
N LEU A 107 -2.96 -4.45 13.95
CA LEU A 107 -1.79 -4.66 13.10
C LEU A 107 -2.24 -4.93 11.66
N ASP A 108 -1.91 -4.00 10.76
CA ASP A 108 -2.20 -4.16 9.35
C ASP A 108 -1.27 -5.22 8.73
N LEU A 109 -1.81 -6.42 8.52
CA LEU A 109 -1.09 -7.54 7.90
C LEU A 109 -0.82 -7.33 6.40
N THR A 110 -1.30 -6.23 5.81
CA THR A 110 -0.94 -5.86 4.45
C THR A 110 0.41 -5.16 4.35
N ASP A 111 0.95 -4.61 5.44
CA ASP A 111 2.26 -3.96 5.44
C ASP A 111 3.41 -4.97 5.56
N ASP A 112 4.45 -4.81 4.73
CA ASP A 112 5.62 -5.70 4.74
C ASP A 112 6.44 -5.57 6.03
N ALA A 113 6.43 -4.40 6.68
CA ALA A 113 7.11 -4.20 7.96
C ALA A 113 6.39 -4.95 9.09
N ALA A 114 5.05 -4.86 9.12
CA ALA A 114 4.21 -5.62 10.05
C ALA A 114 4.41 -7.14 9.89
N VAL A 115 4.42 -7.63 8.64
CA VAL A 115 4.67 -9.06 8.36
C VAL A 115 6.02 -9.53 8.89
N LYS A 116 7.07 -8.71 8.78
CA LYS A 116 8.42 -9.04 9.28
C LYS A 116 8.52 -9.01 10.81
N SER A 117 7.69 -8.22 11.48
CA SER A 117 7.68 -8.11 12.94
C SER A 117 6.96 -9.28 13.64
N LEU A 118 6.20 -10.08 12.90
CA LEU A 118 5.45 -11.21 13.43
C LEU A 118 6.40 -12.36 13.87
N PRO A 119 6.17 -12.94 15.05
CA PRO A 119 6.95 -14.09 15.51
C PRO A 119 6.63 -15.34 14.68
N ALA A 120 7.65 -16.10 14.31
CA ALA A 120 7.48 -17.31 13.48
C ALA A 120 6.78 -18.46 14.23
N THR A 121 6.85 -18.45 15.55
CA THR A 121 6.22 -19.40 16.46
C THR A 121 5.31 -18.68 17.43
N TRP A 122 4.37 -19.42 18.03
CA TRP A 122 3.51 -18.88 19.07
C TRP A 122 4.38 -18.32 20.23
N PRO A 123 4.13 -17.10 20.76
CA PRO A 123 5.03 -16.44 21.72
C PRO A 123 5.20 -17.17 23.06
N SER A 124 4.16 -17.85 23.54
CA SER A 124 4.13 -18.51 24.86
C SER A 124 4.24 -20.03 24.73
N ASP A 125 5.36 -20.61 25.19
CA ASP A 125 5.58 -22.06 25.21
C ASP A 125 4.56 -22.81 26.09
N GLY A 126 4.07 -22.17 27.16
CA GLY A 126 3.02 -22.73 28.02
C GLY A 126 1.70 -22.91 27.28
N ASP A 127 1.35 -21.96 26.43
CA ASP A 127 0.13 -22.01 25.63
C ASP A 127 0.25 -22.99 24.47
N VAL A 128 1.46 -23.25 23.95
CA VAL A 128 1.69 -24.31 22.97
C VAL A 128 1.37 -25.69 23.55
N THR A 129 1.67 -25.91 24.83
CA THR A 129 1.31 -27.18 25.50
C THR A 129 -0.18 -27.30 25.78
N THR A 130 -0.84 -26.17 26.08
CA THR A 130 -2.28 -26.13 26.39
C THR A 130 -3.15 -26.18 25.13
N TYR A 131 -2.67 -25.57 24.03
CA TYR A 131 -3.37 -25.35 22.77
C TYR A 131 -2.50 -25.73 21.56
N PRO A 132 -2.19 -27.03 21.37
CA PRO A 132 -1.27 -27.47 20.31
C PRO A 132 -1.85 -27.33 18.90
N MET A 133 -3.17 -27.34 18.74
CA MET A 133 -3.82 -27.23 17.43
C MET A 133 -3.86 -25.77 16.94
N GLU A 134 -4.05 -24.83 17.86
CA GLU A 134 -4.01 -23.40 17.61
C GLU A 134 -2.61 -22.96 17.20
N ALA A 135 -1.57 -23.45 17.91
CA ALA A 135 -0.18 -23.18 17.56
C ALA A 135 0.18 -23.68 16.14
N ARG A 136 -0.31 -24.87 15.74
CA ARG A 136 -0.13 -25.38 14.37
C ARG A 136 -0.85 -24.52 13.33
N ARG A 137 -2.10 -24.15 13.60
CA ARG A 137 -2.89 -23.28 12.70
C ARG A 137 -2.23 -21.92 12.51
N TYR A 138 -1.71 -21.35 13.59
CA TYR A 138 -0.94 -20.11 13.53
C TYR A 138 0.26 -20.25 12.58
N HIS A 139 1.05 -21.32 12.75
CA HIS A 139 2.21 -21.57 11.90
C HIS A 139 1.84 -21.74 10.42
N ASP A 140 0.79 -22.51 10.12
CA ASP A 140 0.30 -22.70 8.74
C ASP A 140 -0.16 -21.37 8.11
N GLN A 141 -0.84 -20.52 8.90
CA GLN A 141 -1.28 -19.20 8.45
C GLN A 141 -0.12 -18.23 8.27
N PHE A 142 0.87 -18.27 9.16
CA PHE A 142 2.09 -17.46 9.08
C PHE A 142 2.88 -17.80 7.81
N GLU A 143 3.11 -19.08 7.51
CA GLU A 143 3.79 -19.51 6.29
C GLU A 143 3.03 -19.08 5.04
N ARG A 144 1.69 -19.21 5.05
CA ARG A 144 0.85 -18.71 3.94
C ARG A 144 0.99 -17.19 3.76
N LEU A 145 0.93 -16.43 4.84
CA LEU A 145 1.04 -14.96 4.82
C LEU A 145 2.43 -14.52 4.33
N LYS A 146 3.49 -15.19 4.77
CA LYS A 146 4.86 -14.99 4.29
C LYS A 146 5.00 -15.26 2.80
N SER A 147 4.42 -16.37 2.31
CA SER A 147 4.44 -16.69 0.87
C SER A 147 3.73 -15.63 0.02
N LEU A 148 2.60 -15.11 0.50
CA LEU A 148 1.85 -14.06 -0.18
C LEU A 148 2.58 -12.71 -0.15
N ALA A 149 3.21 -12.36 0.98
CA ALA A 149 4.06 -11.17 1.09
C ALA A 149 5.25 -11.24 0.11
N GLN A 150 5.88 -12.41 -0.02
CA GLN A 150 6.94 -12.62 -0.99
C GLN A 150 6.45 -12.48 -2.44
N GLN A 151 5.30 -13.06 -2.78
CA GLN A 151 4.70 -12.91 -4.12
C GLN A 151 4.38 -11.43 -4.42
N ARG A 152 3.82 -10.70 -3.45
CA ARG A 152 3.54 -9.28 -3.57
C ARG A 152 4.82 -8.48 -3.85
N GLN A 153 5.90 -8.76 -3.12
CA GLN A 153 7.18 -8.09 -3.32
C GLN A 153 7.72 -8.36 -4.73
N GLN A 154 7.71 -9.61 -5.20
CA GLN A 154 8.16 -9.96 -6.55
C GLN A 154 7.37 -9.22 -7.64
N VAL A 155 6.05 -9.08 -7.47
CA VAL A 155 5.20 -8.33 -8.40
C VAL A 155 5.55 -6.84 -8.37
N ARG A 156 5.76 -6.24 -7.19
CA ARG A 156 6.19 -4.84 -7.05
C ARG A 156 7.53 -4.61 -7.74
N ASP A 157 8.52 -5.45 -7.48
CA ASP A 157 9.84 -5.37 -8.11
C ASP A 157 9.75 -5.47 -9.64
N ARG A 158 8.88 -6.36 -10.15
CA ARG A 158 8.61 -6.47 -11.59
C ARG A 158 7.97 -5.21 -12.16
N VAL A 159 6.99 -4.63 -11.46
CA VAL A 159 6.34 -3.39 -11.89
C VAL A 159 7.33 -2.23 -11.88
N GLU A 160 8.17 -2.12 -10.86
CA GLU A 160 9.23 -1.12 -10.82
C GLU A 160 10.23 -1.30 -11.95
N ARG A 161 10.70 -2.53 -12.20
CA ARG A 161 11.60 -2.83 -13.32
C ARG A 161 11.00 -2.42 -14.66
N LEU A 162 9.75 -2.81 -14.91
CA LEU A 162 9.03 -2.44 -16.13
C LEU A 162 8.79 -0.92 -16.21
N GLY A 163 8.53 -0.26 -15.09
CA GLY A 163 8.41 1.19 -15.00
C GLY A 163 9.72 1.90 -15.36
N ARG A 164 10.85 1.43 -14.84
CA ARG A 164 12.20 1.93 -15.19
C ARG A 164 12.51 1.70 -16.67
N MET A 165 12.22 0.52 -17.20
CA MET A 165 12.37 0.23 -18.63
C MET A 165 11.50 1.15 -19.49
N LYS A 166 10.24 1.37 -19.08
CA LYS A 166 9.33 2.30 -19.76
C LYS A 166 9.87 3.73 -19.73
N ALA A 167 10.43 4.18 -18.60
CA ALA A 167 11.03 5.51 -18.49
C ALA A 167 12.24 5.68 -19.43
N VAL A 168 13.10 4.66 -19.56
CA VAL A 168 14.23 4.66 -20.52
C VAL A 168 13.75 4.63 -21.97
N LEU A 169 12.64 3.94 -22.25
CA LEU A 169 12.06 3.88 -23.59
C LEU A 169 11.23 5.12 -23.95
N ASN A 170 10.82 5.93 -22.98
CA ASN A 170 9.96 7.09 -23.18
C ASN A 170 10.50 8.09 -24.24
N PRO A 171 11.81 8.43 -24.26
CA PRO A 171 12.38 9.31 -25.28
C PRO A 171 12.38 8.72 -26.70
N PHE A 172 12.21 7.41 -26.84
CA PHE A 172 12.19 6.70 -28.12
C PHE A 172 10.76 6.36 -28.59
N HIS A 173 9.72 6.73 -27.84
CA HIS A 173 8.34 6.60 -28.28
C HIS A 173 8.08 7.62 -29.39
N SER A 174 7.59 7.14 -30.53
CA SER A 174 7.27 7.98 -31.68
C SER A 174 5.91 8.65 -31.48
N ASP A 175 5.92 9.86 -30.91
CA ASP A 175 4.75 10.73 -30.88
C ASP A 175 4.51 11.29 -32.29
N GLY A 176 3.94 10.46 -33.18
CA GLY A 176 3.43 10.85 -34.48
C GLY A 176 4.43 11.24 -35.57
N SER A 177 5.73 11.41 -35.27
CA SER A 177 6.74 11.90 -36.22
C SER A 177 7.52 10.80 -36.98
N GLY A 178 7.26 9.51 -36.75
CA GLY A 178 7.95 8.40 -37.43
C GLY A 178 9.40 8.15 -36.98
N VAL A 179 10.06 9.15 -36.39
CA VAL A 179 11.37 9.06 -35.72
C VAL A 179 11.18 8.37 -34.37
N GLY A 180 11.67 7.13 -34.23
CA GLY A 180 11.52 6.33 -33.03
C GLY A 180 12.71 5.39 -32.82
N VAL A 181 12.51 4.34 -32.01
CA VAL A 181 13.55 3.32 -31.71
C VAL A 181 14.27 2.79 -32.97
N GLN A 182 13.60 2.77 -34.13
CA GLN A 182 14.12 2.20 -35.40
C GLN A 182 15.34 2.92 -36.00
N GLU A 183 15.48 4.23 -35.83
CA GLU A 183 16.63 4.97 -36.40
C GLU A 183 17.90 4.79 -35.55
N ASN A 184 17.73 4.55 -34.25
CA ASN A 184 18.83 4.29 -33.31
C ASN A 184 19.25 2.81 -33.25
N LEU A 185 18.61 1.94 -34.03
CA LEU A 185 19.00 0.53 -34.16
C LEU A 185 20.22 0.42 -35.08
N VAL A 186 21.25 -0.30 -34.63
CA VAL A 186 22.42 -0.64 -35.44
C VAL A 186 22.01 -1.69 -36.47
N THR A 187 21.43 -1.23 -37.57
CA THR A 187 21.14 -2.02 -38.75
C THR A 187 22.24 -1.82 -39.78
N ARG A 188 22.47 -2.82 -40.62
CA ARG A 188 23.40 -2.73 -41.75
C ARG A 188 22.90 -1.64 -42.71
N ASP A 189 23.74 -0.65 -43.02
CA ASP A 189 23.41 0.60 -43.73
C ASP A 189 22.53 1.61 -42.96
N GLY A 190 22.39 1.43 -41.64
CA GLY A 190 21.64 2.31 -40.76
C GLY A 190 22.29 3.68 -40.54
N GLU A 191 21.52 4.64 -40.01
CA GLU A 191 22.02 6.01 -39.76
C GLU A 191 23.20 6.03 -38.78
N VAL A 192 23.18 5.16 -37.76
CA VAL A 192 24.28 5.00 -36.80
C VAL A 192 25.56 4.50 -37.47
N GLU A 193 25.48 3.55 -38.41
CA GLU A 193 26.66 3.05 -39.12
C GLU A 193 27.29 4.13 -40.00
N LYS A 194 26.45 4.94 -40.67
CA LYS A 194 26.89 6.11 -41.45
C LYS A 194 27.59 7.15 -40.57
N GLU A 195 27.07 7.42 -39.37
CA GLU A 195 27.73 8.32 -38.42
C GLU A 195 29.04 7.74 -37.86
N MET A 196 29.08 6.43 -37.58
CA MET A 196 30.33 5.76 -37.17
C MET A 196 31.39 5.77 -38.27
N GLU A 197 30.99 5.64 -39.54
CA GLU A 197 31.89 5.78 -40.67
C GLU A 197 32.42 7.22 -40.81
N ARG A 198 31.54 8.23 -40.69
CA ARG A 198 31.95 9.65 -40.63
C ARG A 198 32.92 9.90 -39.49
N MET A 199 32.67 9.33 -38.30
CA MET A 199 33.55 9.43 -37.14
C MET A 199 34.90 8.77 -37.38
N ARG A 200 34.95 7.60 -38.05
CA ARG A 200 36.21 6.95 -38.45
C ARG A 200 37.03 7.82 -39.40
N VAL A 201 36.39 8.43 -40.39
CA VAL A 201 37.06 9.36 -41.32
C VAL A 201 37.57 10.60 -40.59
N LEU A 202 36.77 11.17 -39.68
CA LEU A 202 37.18 12.31 -38.86
C LEU A 202 38.34 11.95 -37.93
N LEU A 203 38.32 10.78 -37.28
CA LEU A 203 39.42 10.31 -36.44
C LEU A 203 40.69 10.07 -37.23
N ALA A 204 40.62 9.52 -38.45
CA ALA A 204 41.78 9.38 -39.32
C ALA A 204 42.37 10.75 -39.70
N ARG A 205 41.50 11.73 -39.99
CA ARG A 205 41.92 13.09 -40.34
C ARG A 205 42.47 13.86 -39.14
N VAL A 206 41.85 13.74 -37.97
CA VAL A 206 42.30 14.39 -36.73
C VAL A 206 43.57 13.71 -36.23
N GLY A 207 43.63 12.38 -36.21
CA GLY A 207 44.84 11.62 -35.88
C GLY A 207 46.01 11.99 -36.80
N GLY A 208 45.76 12.10 -38.11
CA GLY A 208 46.76 12.58 -39.07
C GLY A 208 47.19 14.03 -38.86
N ARG A 209 46.29 14.92 -38.43
CA ARG A 209 46.65 16.32 -38.11
C ARG A 209 47.30 16.48 -36.74
N VAL A 210 46.99 15.62 -35.78
CA VAL A 210 47.62 15.57 -34.45
C VAL A 210 49.01 14.95 -34.54
N SER A 211 49.22 13.94 -35.40
CA SER A 211 50.57 13.44 -35.70
C SER A 211 51.44 14.43 -36.48
N LEU A 212 50.83 15.47 -37.06
CA LEU A 212 51.53 16.59 -37.71
C LEU A 212 51.74 17.78 -36.76
N LEU A 213 51.22 17.74 -35.53
CA LEU A 213 51.66 18.66 -34.49
C LEU A 213 53.06 18.23 -34.07
N PRO A 214 54.08 19.10 -34.15
CA PRO A 214 55.39 18.79 -33.61
C PRO A 214 55.23 18.54 -32.11
N ASP A 215 55.70 17.39 -31.64
CA ASP A 215 55.98 17.19 -30.22
C ASP A 215 56.87 18.37 -29.79
N SER A 216 56.30 19.27 -28.99
CA SER A 216 57.06 20.33 -28.34
C SER A 216 57.84 19.71 -27.18
N THR A 217 58.76 18.82 -27.51
CA THR A 217 59.84 18.42 -26.64
C THR A 217 60.93 19.48 -26.77
N GLU A 218 60.99 20.35 -25.78
CA GLU A 218 62.20 20.66 -24.99
C GLU A 218 62.01 21.98 -24.23
N SER A 219 61.67 21.89 -22.94
CA SER A 219 62.38 22.58 -21.83
C SER A 219 61.54 22.55 -20.56
N GLY A 220 61.99 21.79 -19.56
CA GLY A 220 61.37 21.82 -18.23
C GLY A 220 61.65 20.59 -17.37
N SER A 221 62.91 20.15 -17.28
CA SER A 221 63.35 19.26 -16.20
C SER A 221 63.12 19.97 -14.88
N LEU A 222 62.15 19.54 -14.07
CA LEU A 222 62.20 19.56 -12.60
C LEU A 222 61.10 18.65 -12.02
N LEU A 223 61.55 17.50 -11.48
CA LEU A 223 61.02 16.87 -10.26
C LEU A 223 59.53 16.46 -10.26
N ARG A 224 59.29 15.14 -10.37
CA ARG A 224 58.87 14.26 -9.26
C ARG A 224 58.22 13.01 -9.84
N GLU A 225 58.87 11.87 -9.59
CA GLU A 225 58.28 10.54 -9.72
C GLU A 225 57.04 10.46 -8.84
N ASP A 226 55.85 10.34 -9.44
CA ASP A 226 54.82 9.32 -9.14
C ASP A 226 53.63 9.53 -10.10
N GLU A 227 52.85 8.48 -10.33
CA GLU A 227 51.74 8.35 -11.30
C GLU A 227 52.14 7.93 -12.73
N SER A 228 52.44 6.64 -12.87
CA SER A 228 52.23 5.94 -14.13
C SER A 228 50.75 5.99 -14.52
N LEU A 229 50.37 6.94 -15.38
CA LEU A 229 49.12 6.87 -16.14
C LEU A 229 49.22 5.68 -17.11
N VAL A 230 48.87 4.50 -16.61
CA VAL A 230 48.61 3.32 -17.44
C VAL A 230 47.39 3.65 -18.28
N VAL A 231 47.63 4.03 -19.54
CA VAL A 231 46.58 4.12 -20.56
C VAL A 231 46.12 2.69 -20.82
N GLU A 232 45.14 2.25 -20.04
CA GLU A 232 44.50 0.96 -20.27
C GLU A 232 43.83 0.98 -21.65
N PRO A 233 43.98 -0.09 -22.44
CA PRO A 233 43.32 -0.20 -23.73
C PRO A 233 41.81 -0.08 -23.52
N VAL A 234 41.14 0.76 -24.33
CA VAL A 234 39.70 1.11 -24.22
C VAL A 234 38.81 -0.11 -23.98
N ALA A 235 39.16 -1.26 -24.56
CA ALA A 235 38.46 -2.53 -24.39
C ALA A 235 38.41 -3.08 -22.95
N THR A 236 39.40 -2.82 -22.10
CA THR A 236 39.39 -3.26 -20.69
C THR A 236 38.59 -2.30 -19.81
N GLY A 237 38.64 -1.01 -20.11
CA GLY A 237 37.85 0.02 -19.43
C GLY A 237 36.35 -0.13 -19.68
N GLU A 238 35.96 -0.48 -20.92
CA GLU A 238 34.55 -0.73 -21.27
C GLU A 238 33.99 -1.98 -20.60
N LYS A 239 34.78 -3.07 -20.52
CA LYS A 239 34.37 -4.28 -19.82
C LYS A 239 34.13 -4.04 -18.34
N ARG A 240 35.03 -3.30 -17.66
CA ARG A 240 34.82 -2.94 -16.25
C ARG A 240 33.55 -2.12 -16.04
N LYS A 241 33.28 -1.14 -16.92
CA LYS A 241 32.04 -0.34 -16.84
C LYS A 241 30.79 -1.17 -17.10
N LEU A 242 30.87 -2.12 -18.03
CA LEU A 242 29.78 -3.07 -18.28
C LEU A 242 29.55 -3.99 -17.09
N ASP A 243 30.62 -4.52 -16.48
CA ASP A 243 30.52 -5.37 -15.30
C ASP A 243 29.99 -4.59 -14.09
N ASP A 244 30.36 -3.32 -13.92
CA ASP A 244 29.84 -2.44 -12.87
C ASP A 244 28.34 -2.14 -13.07
N LEU A 245 27.93 -1.89 -14.33
CA LEU A 245 26.51 -1.72 -14.65
C LEU A 245 25.74 -3.02 -14.45
N LEU A 246 26.28 -4.15 -14.88
CA LEU A 246 25.67 -5.48 -14.72
C LEU A 246 25.58 -5.92 -13.25
N GLY A 247 26.55 -5.55 -12.42
CA GLY A 247 26.54 -5.77 -10.97
C GLY A 247 25.56 -4.88 -10.21
N SER A 248 25.06 -3.80 -10.84
CA SER A 248 24.10 -2.87 -10.24
C SER A 248 22.62 -3.20 -10.51
N PHE A 249 22.32 -4.33 -11.18
CA PHE A 249 20.96 -4.81 -11.49
C PHE A 249 20.40 -5.83 -10.49
#